data_AF-A0A1G6VKU5-F1
#
_entry.id   AF-A0A1G6VKU5-F1
#
_cell.length_a   1.000
_cell.length_b   1.000
_cell.length_c   1.000
_cell.angle_alpha   90.00
_cell.angle_beta   90.00
_cell.angle_gamma   90.00
#
_symmetry.space_group_name_H-M   'P 1'
#
loop_
_entity.id
_entity.type
_entity.pdbx_description
1 polymer ?
#
loop_
_entity_poly.entity_id
_entity_poly.type
_entity_poly.pdbx_seq_one_letter_code
_entity_poly.pdbx_strand_id
1 'polypeptide(L)'
;MSLPRIPLRHLLLLLLTALASASMAAAQTLGTAFTYQGSLDDGGNPAHGSYDFQFALFAGDSGGSPLTPPLTRPGVPVERGVFSLSLDFGDQFVGQPRWLEIQVRQAGAPAFTTLAPRQPLMPTPFALHAEFVADGSVVGANVVDRSLTGSKLALGTVGSGELASGAVTAPKISAGAVGSAAIADGAVSAAKLADGAVESGRLADGAVTFPKIADNAVFGSKIPDGAIGRSKVDPGQVQLRIAQLCPRGSPMIGVYADGSPICDAPLRTLPFASARVSVAVRPDGRPILARDGGSLWDCADVDCSSGTSRNLNLGVDGAMALRSDGLPVVAVGSGSHQLLVICNDATCTSRTQRTLDSGSIGTFSGITVRADNSPMVSYFEFASGQSRLYACNDPGCASGSVRTLTAGPGLSPGAIRMRPNGTAVLALRNYNGGAHGLYDCNDATCSSGTVRPLGGGNSIRFLLGLAVRADNRPLLLNSGPTLHDCNDAACSSASDRPLDSGEPISASAIALRADGRPLIVYGTQLGAIKVFDCANVQCSGGTARAVDQVPNASFFDSEIALALRADGRPVIAYPGSSGTIRLLLCNSANCQ
;
A
#
# COMPACT_ATOMS: atom_id res chain seq x y z
N MET A 1 -89.78 27.70 -72.41
CA MET A 1 -88.43 27.75 -73.02
C MET A 1 -87.57 26.72 -72.32
N SER A 2 -86.95 25.85 -73.12
CA SER A 2 -86.15 24.68 -72.70
C SER A 2 -84.79 25.12 -72.13
N LEU A 3 -84.36 24.51 -71.02
CA LEU A 3 -82.98 24.59 -70.53
C LEU A 3 -82.38 23.16 -70.50
N PRO A 4 -81.13 22.96 -70.97
CA PRO A 4 -80.61 21.65 -71.34
C PRO A 4 -80.07 20.87 -70.14
N ARG A 5 -80.12 19.53 -70.24
CA ARG A 5 -79.46 18.60 -69.31
C ARG A 5 -77.97 18.51 -69.66
N ILE A 6 -77.09 18.98 -68.77
CA ILE A 6 -75.64 18.82 -68.90
C ILE A 6 -75.23 17.47 -68.23
N PRO A 7 -74.40 16.63 -68.88
CA PRO A 7 -74.05 15.30 -68.38
C PRO A 7 -73.10 15.36 -67.16
N LEU A 8 -73.30 14.40 -66.24
CA LEU A 8 -72.65 14.26 -64.92
C LEU A 8 -71.11 14.32 -64.94
N ARG A 9 -70.48 14.05 -66.09
CA ARG A 9 -69.02 14.10 -66.29
C ARG A 9 -68.46 15.53 -66.31
N HIS A 10 -69.27 16.55 -66.61
CA HIS A 10 -68.89 17.96 -66.52
C HIS A 10 -69.09 18.54 -65.12
N LEU A 11 -70.01 17.97 -64.33
CA LEU A 11 -70.23 18.38 -62.95
C LEU A 11 -69.04 17.99 -62.04
N LEU A 12 -68.39 16.84 -62.31
CA LEU A 12 -67.22 16.40 -61.56
C LEU A 12 -65.94 17.19 -61.90
N LEU A 13 -65.77 17.64 -63.16
CA LEU A 13 -64.64 18.49 -63.55
C LEU A 13 -64.77 19.91 -63.00
N LEU A 14 -66.00 20.44 -62.90
CA LEU A 14 -66.31 21.74 -62.27
C LEU A 14 -66.14 21.71 -60.74
N LEU A 15 -66.40 20.57 -60.08
CA LEU A 15 -66.13 20.45 -58.64
C LEU A 15 -64.63 20.31 -58.31
N LEU A 16 -63.84 19.66 -59.17
CA LEU A 16 -62.39 19.54 -58.96
C LEU A 16 -61.60 20.82 -59.30
N THR A 17 -62.08 21.69 -60.20
CA THR A 17 -61.46 23.02 -60.44
C THR A 17 -61.89 24.08 -59.42
N ALA A 18 -63.05 23.89 -58.77
CA ALA A 18 -63.51 24.76 -57.68
C ALA A 18 -62.72 24.54 -56.36
N LEU A 19 -62.17 23.34 -56.10
CA LEU A 19 -61.36 23.07 -54.91
C LEU A 19 -59.87 23.44 -55.05
N ALA A 20 -59.38 23.73 -56.26
CA ALA A 20 -57.99 24.12 -56.52
C ALA A 20 -57.79 25.65 -56.67
N SER A 21 -58.87 26.44 -56.61
CA SER A 21 -58.87 27.90 -56.74
C SER A 21 -59.30 28.61 -55.46
N ALA A 22 -59.03 28.02 -54.29
CA ALA A 22 -59.01 28.78 -53.04
C ALA A 22 -57.71 29.60 -53.01
N SER A 23 -57.57 30.53 -53.95
CA SER A 23 -56.56 31.56 -53.89
C SER A 23 -56.74 32.32 -52.58
N MET A 24 -55.69 32.33 -51.77
CA MET A 24 -55.52 33.20 -50.63
C MET A 24 -56.07 34.59 -50.99
N ALA A 25 -57.21 34.95 -50.40
CA ALA A 25 -57.54 36.35 -50.26
C ALA A 25 -56.48 36.89 -49.30
N ALA A 26 -55.40 37.46 -49.85
CA ALA A 26 -54.55 38.34 -49.09
C ALA A 26 -55.49 39.36 -48.44
N ALA A 27 -55.44 39.45 -47.12
CA ALA A 27 -56.14 40.49 -46.38
C ALA A 27 -55.72 41.83 -47.02
N GLN A 28 -56.65 42.46 -47.74
CA GLN A 28 -56.43 43.83 -48.18
C GLN A 28 -56.32 44.66 -46.90
N THR A 29 -55.27 45.47 -46.80
CA THR A 29 -55.22 46.53 -45.81
C THR A 29 -56.50 47.35 -45.94
N LEU A 30 -57.39 47.28 -44.95
CA LEU A 30 -58.58 48.13 -44.91
C LEU A 30 -58.12 49.58 -44.93
N GLY A 31 -58.52 50.33 -45.96
CA GLY A 31 -58.31 51.78 -46.02
C GLY A 31 -59.21 52.51 -45.01
N THR A 32 -58.90 53.78 -44.75
CA THR A 32 -59.65 54.65 -43.82
C THR A 32 -60.95 55.23 -44.41
N ALA A 33 -61.22 54.93 -45.69
CA ALA A 33 -62.40 55.38 -46.40
C ALA A 33 -63.65 54.57 -46.04
N PHE A 34 -64.80 55.25 -45.92
CA PHE A 34 -66.11 54.64 -45.75
C PHE A 34 -67.16 55.27 -46.67
N THR A 35 -68.19 54.49 -47.01
CA THR A 35 -69.33 55.00 -47.78
C THR A 35 -70.31 55.73 -46.86
N TYR A 36 -70.61 56.98 -47.20
CA TYR A 36 -71.65 57.77 -46.56
C TYR A 36 -72.87 57.85 -47.47
N GLN A 37 -74.04 57.49 -46.94
CA GLN A 37 -75.33 57.58 -47.62
C GLN A 37 -76.24 58.52 -46.84
N GLY A 38 -76.93 59.41 -47.55
CA GLY A 38 -77.80 60.40 -46.92
C GLY A 38 -79.02 60.73 -47.78
N SER A 39 -80.01 61.36 -47.15
CA SER A 39 -81.16 61.98 -47.81
C SER A 39 -81.08 63.49 -47.63
N LEU A 40 -81.38 64.24 -48.68
CA LEU A 40 -81.36 65.70 -48.74
C LEU A 40 -82.73 66.20 -49.24
N ASP A 41 -83.34 67.08 -48.47
CA ASP A 41 -84.52 67.83 -48.89
C ASP A 41 -84.11 69.29 -49.17
N ASP A 42 -84.73 69.88 -50.20
CA ASP A 42 -84.57 71.27 -50.59
C ASP A 42 -85.94 71.96 -50.59
N GLY A 43 -86.13 72.94 -49.71
CA GLY A 43 -87.42 73.62 -49.54
C GLY A 43 -88.59 72.69 -49.14
N GLY A 44 -88.31 71.57 -48.48
CA GLY A 44 -89.30 70.56 -48.07
C GLY A 44 -89.67 69.53 -49.14
N ASN A 45 -89.02 69.56 -50.32
CA ASN A 45 -89.14 68.53 -51.35
C ASN A 45 -87.83 67.73 -51.46
N PRO A 46 -87.87 66.43 -51.82
CA PRO A 46 -86.65 65.66 -52.06
C PRO A 46 -85.78 66.30 -53.14
N ALA A 47 -84.51 66.60 -52.81
CA ALA A 47 -83.59 67.25 -53.73
C ALA A 47 -83.29 66.38 -54.96
N HIS A 48 -83.14 67.00 -56.14
CA HIS A 48 -82.81 66.28 -57.37
C HIS A 48 -81.87 67.10 -58.26
N GLY A 49 -80.73 66.52 -58.65
CA GLY A 49 -79.71 67.19 -59.46
C GLY A 49 -78.30 67.03 -58.89
N SER A 50 -77.39 67.89 -59.31
CA SER A 50 -75.99 67.84 -58.86
C SER A 50 -75.73 68.85 -57.75
N TYR A 51 -75.12 68.39 -56.65
CA TYR A 51 -74.84 69.19 -55.47
C TYR A 51 -73.36 69.08 -55.07
N ASP A 52 -72.78 70.19 -54.62
CA ASP A 52 -71.47 70.17 -53.98
C ASP A 52 -71.68 69.96 -52.48
N PHE A 53 -70.96 69.00 -51.89
CA PHE A 53 -70.94 68.77 -50.46
C PHE A 53 -69.57 69.10 -49.86
N GLN A 54 -69.58 69.64 -48.65
CA GLN A 54 -68.42 69.74 -47.78
C GLN A 54 -68.69 69.00 -46.49
N PHE A 55 -67.76 68.13 -46.11
CA PHE A 55 -67.83 67.32 -44.91
C PHE A 55 -66.68 67.68 -43.98
N ALA A 56 -67.01 68.06 -42.75
CA ALA A 56 -66.03 68.35 -41.71
C ALA A 56 -66.28 67.44 -40.50
N LEU A 57 -65.20 66.88 -39.96
CA LEU A 57 -65.25 65.96 -38.82
C LEU A 57 -64.99 66.72 -37.52
N PHE A 58 -65.81 66.50 -36.49
CA PHE A 58 -65.72 67.18 -35.20
C PHE A 58 -65.71 66.19 -34.03
N ALA A 59 -65.17 66.67 -32.90
CA ALA A 59 -65.14 65.94 -31.63
C ALA A 59 -66.41 66.13 -30.77
N GLY A 60 -67.37 66.96 -31.20
CA GLY A 60 -68.61 67.23 -30.48
C GLY A 60 -69.77 67.61 -31.41
N ASP A 61 -71.00 67.55 -30.88
CA ASP A 61 -72.26 67.80 -31.59
C ASP A 61 -72.50 69.28 -31.95
N SER A 62 -71.81 70.20 -31.29
CA SER A 62 -71.84 71.65 -31.51
C SER A 62 -70.50 72.30 -31.14
N GLY A 63 -70.20 73.46 -31.73
CA GLY A 63 -68.95 74.21 -31.47
C GLY A 63 -67.67 73.48 -31.90
N GLY A 64 -66.51 73.99 -31.48
CA GLY A 64 -65.18 73.45 -31.79
C GLY A 64 -64.68 73.71 -33.22
N SER A 65 -63.41 73.37 -33.47
CA SER A 65 -62.80 73.41 -34.80
C SER A 65 -62.83 72.01 -35.44
N PRO A 66 -62.88 71.90 -36.79
CA PRO A 66 -62.76 70.62 -37.47
C PRO A 66 -61.46 69.90 -37.09
N LEU A 67 -61.53 68.58 -36.89
CA LEU A 67 -60.38 67.71 -36.60
C LEU A 67 -59.46 67.55 -37.82
N THR A 68 -60.02 67.72 -39.02
CA THR A 68 -59.31 67.69 -40.29
C THR A 68 -59.82 68.79 -41.21
N PRO A 69 -59.06 69.20 -42.24
CA PRO A 69 -59.58 70.05 -43.29
C PRO A 69 -60.88 69.46 -43.90
N PRO A 70 -61.90 70.29 -44.21
CA PRO A 70 -63.14 69.79 -44.79
C PRO A 70 -62.92 69.08 -46.13
N LEU A 71 -63.53 67.91 -46.28
CA LEU A 71 -63.54 67.16 -47.53
C LEU A 71 -64.61 67.73 -48.45
N THR A 72 -64.18 68.36 -49.55
CA THR A 72 -65.11 68.78 -50.60
C THR A 72 -65.37 67.61 -51.56
N ARG A 73 -66.64 67.39 -51.89
CA ARG A 73 -67.12 66.44 -52.90
C ARG A 73 -67.99 67.21 -53.89
N PRO A 74 -67.39 67.72 -54.98
CA PRO A 74 -68.14 68.50 -55.96
C PRO A 74 -68.99 67.60 -56.86
N GLY A 75 -70.11 68.13 -57.32
CA GLY A 75 -70.94 67.51 -58.35
C GLY A 75 -71.58 66.16 -58.00
N VAL A 76 -71.84 65.88 -56.73
CA VAL A 76 -72.47 64.64 -56.27
C VAL A 76 -73.90 64.56 -56.83
N PRO A 77 -74.27 63.50 -57.56
CA PRO A 77 -75.63 63.31 -58.01
C PRO A 77 -76.54 62.97 -56.82
N VAL A 78 -77.62 63.72 -56.69
CA VAL A 78 -78.70 63.48 -55.73
C VAL A 78 -79.94 63.12 -56.53
N GLU A 79 -80.47 61.91 -56.32
CA GLU A 79 -81.64 61.40 -57.04
C GLU A 79 -82.78 61.17 -56.06
N ARG A 80 -83.85 61.97 -56.20
CA ARG A 80 -85.06 61.89 -55.35
C ARG A 80 -84.71 61.95 -53.85
N GLY A 81 -83.81 62.85 -53.50
CA GLY A 81 -83.31 63.12 -52.17
C GLY A 81 -82.10 62.27 -51.77
N VAL A 82 -81.83 61.13 -52.38
CA VAL A 82 -80.80 60.20 -51.88
C VAL A 82 -79.47 60.41 -52.60
N PHE A 83 -78.37 60.30 -51.85
CA PHE A 83 -77.01 60.30 -52.38
C PHE A 83 -76.11 59.31 -51.65
N SER A 84 -75.02 58.90 -52.31
CA SER A 84 -74.00 58.01 -51.77
C SER A 84 -72.62 58.46 -52.25
N LEU A 85 -71.64 58.52 -51.36
CA LEU A 85 -70.27 58.91 -51.69
C LEU A 85 -69.26 58.28 -50.73
N SER A 86 -67.98 58.34 -51.10
CA SER A 86 -66.88 57.87 -50.24
C SER A 86 -66.22 59.03 -49.49
N LEU A 87 -66.13 58.90 -48.17
CA LEU A 87 -65.43 59.83 -47.27
C LEU A 87 -64.19 59.17 -46.72
N ASP A 88 -63.10 59.91 -46.62
CA ASP A 88 -61.86 59.45 -46.03
C ASP A 88 -61.20 60.61 -45.27
N PHE A 89 -61.22 60.51 -43.94
CA PHE A 89 -60.64 61.51 -43.04
C PHE A 89 -59.26 61.07 -42.50
N GLY A 90 -58.72 59.94 -42.97
CA GLY A 90 -57.52 59.31 -42.40
C GLY A 90 -57.77 58.74 -41.00
N ASP A 91 -56.72 58.68 -40.18
CA ASP A 91 -56.68 58.00 -38.87
C ASP A 91 -57.39 58.75 -37.73
N GLN A 92 -58.65 59.16 -37.94
CA GLN A 92 -59.42 59.95 -36.96
C GLN A 92 -60.34 59.11 -36.05
N PHE A 93 -60.52 57.83 -36.38
CA PHE A 93 -61.47 56.92 -35.72
C PHE A 93 -60.76 55.97 -34.74
N VAL A 94 -60.20 56.53 -33.66
CA VAL A 94 -59.45 55.77 -32.63
C VAL A 94 -60.29 55.39 -31.40
N GLY A 95 -61.61 55.23 -31.60
CA GLY A 95 -62.54 54.70 -30.57
C GLY A 95 -63.38 55.73 -29.81
N GLN A 96 -63.15 57.04 -29.95
CA GLN A 96 -64.07 58.06 -29.38
C GLN A 96 -65.13 58.49 -30.41
N PRO A 97 -66.34 58.95 -29.99
CA PRO A 97 -67.38 59.39 -30.92
C PRO A 97 -66.94 60.59 -31.77
N ARG A 98 -67.49 60.67 -32.98
CA ARG A 98 -67.23 61.76 -33.94
C ARG A 98 -68.54 62.29 -34.48
N TRP A 99 -68.55 63.55 -34.92
CA TRP A 99 -69.72 64.20 -35.51
C TRP A 99 -69.37 64.76 -36.87
N LEU A 100 -70.22 64.50 -37.86
CA LEU A 100 -70.08 64.93 -39.24
C LEU A 100 -70.92 66.18 -39.46
N GLU A 101 -70.26 67.32 -39.70
CA GLU A 101 -70.90 68.51 -40.21
C GLU A 101 -70.97 68.43 -41.73
N ILE A 102 -72.15 68.72 -42.27
CA ILE A 102 -72.42 68.62 -43.69
C ILE A 102 -72.85 70.00 -44.15
N GLN A 103 -72.12 70.55 -45.10
CA GLN A 103 -72.52 71.76 -45.80
C GLN A 103 -72.83 71.41 -47.25
N VAL A 104 -73.90 71.98 -47.79
CA VAL A 104 -74.38 71.64 -49.13
C VAL A 104 -74.75 72.89 -49.91
N ARG A 105 -74.56 72.82 -51.22
CA ARG A 105 -75.09 73.80 -52.17
C ARG A 105 -75.44 73.11 -53.48
N GLN A 106 -76.37 73.67 -54.23
CA GLN A 106 -76.54 73.27 -55.64
C GLN A 106 -75.24 73.56 -56.40
N ALA A 107 -74.80 72.64 -57.27
CA ALA A 107 -73.52 72.76 -57.94
C ALA A 107 -73.39 74.13 -58.67
N GLY A 108 -72.34 74.89 -58.32
CA GLY A 108 -72.09 76.23 -58.85
C GLY A 108 -72.75 77.40 -58.11
N ALA A 109 -73.55 77.16 -57.07
CA ALA A 109 -74.11 78.24 -56.24
C ALA A 109 -73.01 78.95 -55.40
N PRO A 110 -73.19 80.24 -55.04
CA PRO A 110 -72.12 81.06 -54.47
C PRO A 110 -71.75 80.71 -53.02
N ALA A 111 -72.66 80.07 -52.26
CA ALA A 111 -72.45 79.78 -50.83
C ALA A 111 -72.96 78.39 -50.44
N PHE A 112 -72.31 77.79 -49.44
CA PHE A 112 -72.76 76.55 -48.80
C PHE A 112 -73.74 76.83 -47.66
N THR A 113 -74.73 75.95 -47.51
CA THR A 113 -75.66 75.93 -46.39
C THR A 113 -75.27 74.81 -45.43
N THR A 114 -75.04 75.12 -44.15
CA THR A 114 -74.77 74.11 -43.12
C THR A 114 -76.06 73.40 -42.71
N LEU A 115 -76.04 72.06 -42.76
CA LEU A 115 -77.14 71.22 -42.29
C LEU A 115 -76.96 70.93 -40.79
N ALA A 116 -77.92 71.37 -39.98
CA ALA A 116 -77.95 71.12 -38.54
C ALA A 116 -79.09 70.15 -38.17
N PRO A 117 -78.90 69.28 -37.16
CA PRO A 117 -77.68 69.08 -36.36
C PRO A 117 -76.61 68.21 -37.06
N ARG A 118 -75.37 68.26 -36.54
CA ARG A 118 -74.28 67.38 -37.01
C ARG A 118 -74.65 65.91 -36.79
N GLN A 119 -74.26 65.05 -37.73
CA GLN A 119 -74.62 63.64 -37.71
C GLN A 119 -73.60 62.84 -36.88
N PRO A 120 -74.01 62.03 -35.88
CA PRO A 120 -73.08 61.21 -35.12
C PRO A 120 -72.53 60.06 -35.98
N LEU A 121 -71.22 59.87 -35.96
CA LEU A 121 -70.53 58.70 -36.48
C LEU A 121 -70.14 57.79 -35.30
N MET A 122 -70.84 56.66 -35.18
CA MET A 122 -70.55 55.65 -34.16
C MET A 122 -69.31 54.85 -34.56
N PRO A 123 -68.36 54.56 -33.64
CA PRO A 123 -67.19 53.76 -33.97
C PRO A 123 -67.60 52.34 -34.39
N THR A 124 -67.21 51.92 -35.61
CA THR A 124 -67.34 50.52 -36.05
C THR A 124 -66.22 49.65 -35.46
N PRO A 125 -66.49 48.41 -35.01
CA PRO A 125 -65.57 47.63 -34.19
C PRO A 125 -64.53 46.87 -35.05
N PHE A 126 -63.41 47.51 -35.37
CA PHE A 126 -62.18 46.80 -35.77
C PHE A 126 -60.99 47.42 -35.04
N ALA A 127 -60.61 46.83 -33.91
CA ALA A 127 -59.44 47.27 -33.15
C ALA A 127 -58.18 46.58 -33.72
N LEU A 128 -57.27 47.38 -34.27
CA LEU A 128 -55.92 46.93 -34.66
C LEU A 128 -55.01 46.73 -33.43
N HIS A 129 -55.43 47.21 -32.26
CA HIS A 129 -54.70 47.10 -31.00
C HIS A 129 -55.68 46.93 -29.84
N ALA A 130 -55.44 45.94 -28.97
CA ALA A 130 -56.15 45.75 -27.71
C ALA A 130 -55.17 45.93 -26.56
N GLU A 131 -55.23 47.08 -25.90
CA GLU A 131 -54.42 47.39 -24.72
C GLU A 131 -54.86 46.55 -23.51
N PHE A 132 -56.15 46.19 -23.43
CA PHE A 132 -56.74 45.42 -22.35
C PHE A 132 -57.37 44.14 -22.91
N VAL A 133 -56.68 43.03 -22.69
CA VAL A 133 -57.18 41.69 -23.00
C VAL A 133 -57.61 41.05 -21.68
N ALA A 134 -58.82 40.49 -21.63
CA ALA A 134 -59.31 39.86 -20.41
C ALA A 134 -58.44 38.64 -20.04
N ASP A 135 -58.19 38.44 -18.75
CA ASP A 135 -57.42 37.29 -18.25
C ASP A 135 -57.98 35.96 -18.79
N GLY A 136 -57.09 35.11 -19.30
CA GLY A 136 -57.43 33.79 -19.86
C GLY A 136 -58.13 33.82 -21.22
N SER A 137 -58.41 34.98 -21.81
CA SER A 137 -59.04 35.07 -23.14
C SER A 137 -58.08 34.79 -24.30
N VAL A 138 -56.77 34.88 -24.07
CA VAL A 138 -55.74 34.40 -25.01
C VAL A 138 -55.47 32.92 -24.75
N VAL A 139 -55.97 32.06 -25.62
CA VAL A 139 -55.66 30.62 -25.63
C VAL A 139 -54.68 30.29 -26.76
N GLY A 140 -54.15 29.06 -26.77
CA GLY A 140 -53.18 28.62 -27.79
C GLY A 140 -53.65 28.85 -29.23
N ALA A 141 -54.96 28.70 -29.51
CA ALA A 141 -55.51 28.95 -30.85
C ALA A 141 -55.47 30.44 -31.27
N ASN A 142 -55.34 31.37 -30.33
CA ASN A 142 -55.19 32.81 -30.63
C ASN A 142 -53.75 33.19 -31.00
N VAL A 143 -52.78 32.30 -30.72
CA VAL A 143 -51.35 32.58 -30.88
C VAL A 143 -50.81 31.71 -32.01
N VAL A 144 -50.31 32.34 -33.07
CA VAL A 144 -49.66 31.60 -34.15
C VAL A 144 -48.45 30.85 -33.61
N ASP A 145 -48.28 29.60 -34.04
CA ASP A 145 -47.16 28.74 -33.61
C ASP A 145 -45.82 29.47 -33.74
N ARG A 146 -45.02 29.41 -32.66
CA ARG A 146 -43.67 30.00 -32.57
C ARG A 146 -43.62 31.52 -32.74
N SER A 147 -44.77 32.22 -32.75
CA SER A 147 -44.81 33.68 -32.93
C SER A 147 -44.36 34.47 -31.70
N LEU A 148 -44.41 33.87 -30.50
CA LEU A 148 -43.89 34.47 -29.27
C LEU A 148 -42.38 34.25 -29.17
N THR A 149 -41.61 35.30 -29.46
CA THR A 149 -40.16 35.34 -29.25
C THR A 149 -39.84 35.73 -27.81
N GLY A 150 -38.62 35.45 -27.33
CA GLY A 150 -38.21 35.84 -25.96
C GLY A 150 -38.38 37.33 -25.67
N SER A 151 -38.19 38.20 -26.67
CA SER A 151 -38.42 39.65 -26.55
C SER A 151 -39.89 40.06 -26.34
N LYS A 152 -40.84 39.18 -26.63
CA LYS A 152 -42.28 39.40 -26.41
C LYS A 152 -42.74 38.94 -25.03
N LEU A 153 -41.84 38.34 -24.25
CA LEU A 153 -42.11 37.89 -22.89
C LEU A 153 -41.36 38.81 -21.93
N ALA A 154 -42.08 39.38 -20.96
CA ALA A 154 -41.44 40.15 -19.90
C ALA A 154 -40.51 39.24 -19.06
N LEU A 155 -39.43 39.81 -18.54
CA LEU A 155 -38.46 39.05 -17.75
C LEU A 155 -39.13 38.45 -16.51
N GLY A 156 -38.90 37.16 -16.26
CA GLY A 156 -39.39 36.45 -15.07
C GLY A 156 -40.84 35.96 -15.14
N THR A 157 -41.56 36.17 -16.25
CA THR A 157 -42.95 35.70 -16.39
C THR A 157 -43.09 34.21 -16.70
N VAL A 158 -42.03 33.58 -17.21
CA VAL A 158 -41.97 32.13 -17.41
C VAL A 158 -41.33 31.51 -16.17
N GLY A 159 -42.16 31.03 -15.25
CA GLY A 159 -41.76 30.31 -14.05
C GLY A 159 -41.77 28.79 -14.26
N SER A 160 -41.72 28.05 -13.15
CA SER A 160 -41.74 26.59 -13.18
C SER A 160 -43.10 26.00 -13.56
N GLY A 161 -44.20 26.73 -13.33
CA GLY A 161 -45.55 26.29 -13.69
C GLY A 161 -45.80 26.32 -15.20
N GLU A 162 -45.11 27.20 -15.92
CA GLU A 162 -45.23 27.40 -17.36
C GLU A 162 -44.34 26.42 -18.16
N LEU A 163 -43.40 25.75 -17.49
CA LEU A 163 -42.50 24.78 -18.10
C LEU A 163 -43.01 23.35 -17.87
N ALA A 164 -43.45 22.68 -18.94
CA ALA A 164 -43.80 21.27 -18.88
C ALA A 164 -42.60 20.40 -18.45
N SER A 165 -42.88 19.23 -17.87
CA SER A 165 -41.82 18.25 -17.55
C SER A 165 -41.02 17.88 -18.80
N GLY A 166 -39.69 17.96 -18.72
CA GLY A 166 -38.79 17.71 -19.85
C GLY A 166 -38.72 18.85 -20.88
N ALA A 167 -39.39 19.99 -20.65
CA ALA A 167 -39.34 21.13 -21.57
C ALA A 167 -37.92 21.71 -21.69
N VAL A 168 -37.11 21.67 -20.63
CA VAL A 168 -35.69 22.08 -20.64
C VAL A 168 -34.81 20.85 -20.74
N THR A 169 -34.29 20.58 -21.95
CA THR A 169 -33.35 19.48 -22.21
C THR A 169 -31.91 20.00 -22.26
N ALA A 170 -30.92 19.11 -22.14
CA ALA A 170 -29.50 19.51 -22.14
C ALA A 170 -29.09 20.44 -23.31
N PRO A 171 -29.53 20.23 -24.57
CA PRO A 171 -29.22 21.14 -25.67
C PRO A 171 -29.82 22.55 -25.54
N LYS A 172 -30.83 22.75 -24.69
CA LYS A 172 -31.46 24.06 -24.43
C LYS A 172 -30.73 24.86 -23.35
N ILE A 173 -29.77 24.24 -22.66
CA ILE A 173 -28.96 24.86 -21.61
C ILE A 173 -27.60 25.23 -22.22
N SER A 174 -27.31 26.52 -22.30
CA SER A 174 -26.00 26.99 -22.76
C SER A 174 -24.89 26.52 -21.81
N ALA A 175 -23.70 26.27 -22.35
CA ALA A 175 -22.54 25.91 -21.55
C ALA A 175 -22.28 26.96 -20.45
N GLY A 176 -22.16 26.51 -19.20
CA GLY A 176 -21.94 27.38 -18.04
C GLY A 176 -23.19 28.09 -17.49
N ALA A 177 -24.38 27.88 -18.08
CA ALA A 177 -25.61 28.51 -17.58
C ALA A 177 -26.03 28.04 -16.18
N VAL A 178 -25.63 26.82 -15.79
CA VAL A 178 -25.86 26.26 -14.45
C VAL A 178 -24.58 26.39 -13.62
N GLY A 179 -24.51 27.44 -12.80
CA GLY A 179 -23.43 27.64 -11.82
C GLY A 179 -23.71 26.93 -10.49
N SER A 180 -22.75 26.99 -9.56
CA SER A 180 -22.88 26.35 -8.24
C SER A 180 -24.11 26.82 -7.46
N ALA A 181 -24.46 28.11 -7.53
CA ALA A 181 -25.65 28.65 -6.87
C ALA A 181 -26.99 28.12 -7.44
N ALA A 182 -26.97 27.57 -8.66
CA ALA A 182 -28.15 26.96 -9.29
C ALA A 182 -28.29 25.47 -8.94
N ILE A 183 -27.29 24.87 -8.27
CA ILE A 183 -27.29 23.48 -7.83
C ILE A 183 -27.59 23.49 -6.33
N ALA A 184 -28.75 22.97 -5.94
CA ALA A 184 -29.10 22.84 -4.52
C ALA A 184 -28.15 21.86 -3.79
N ASP A 185 -27.95 22.08 -2.49
CA ASP A 185 -27.16 21.18 -1.65
C ASP A 185 -27.70 19.74 -1.73
N GLY A 186 -26.81 18.80 -2.04
CA GLY A 186 -27.14 17.38 -2.19
C GLY A 186 -27.82 17.00 -3.52
N ALA A 187 -28.05 17.94 -4.46
CA ALA A 187 -28.66 17.63 -5.76
C ALA A 187 -27.83 16.64 -6.59
N VAL A 188 -26.50 16.62 -6.39
CA VAL A 188 -25.57 15.67 -7.03
C VAL A 188 -25.32 14.49 -6.09
N SER A 189 -26.19 13.48 -6.15
CA SER A 189 -25.98 12.20 -5.46
C SER A 189 -24.90 11.35 -6.13
N ALA A 190 -24.38 10.32 -5.44
CA ALA A 190 -23.42 9.37 -6.00
C ALA A 190 -23.89 8.75 -7.33
N ALA A 191 -25.18 8.42 -7.46
CA ALA A 191 -25.76 7.87 -8.69
C ALA A 191 -25.78 8.83 -9.88
N LYS A 192 -25.49 10.13 -9.66
CA LYS A 192 -25.38 11.15 -10.71
C LYS A 192 -23.92 11.36 -11.16
N LEU A 193 -22.95 10.74 -10.48
CA LEU A 193 -21.54 10.77 -10.84
C LEU A 193 -21.20 9.48 -11.62
N ALA A 194 -20.62 9.64 -12.81
CA ALA A 194 -20.05 8.51 -13.55
C ALA A 194 -18.75 8.03 -12.88
N ASP A 195 -18.36 6.79 -13.14
CA ASP A 195 -17.08 6.26 -12.68
C ASP A 195 -15.93 7.14 -13.18
N GLY A 196 -15.08 7.59 -12.26
CA GLY A 196 -13.96 8.48 -12.56
C GLY A 196 -14.32 9.96 -12.77
N ALA A 197 -15.58 10.36 -12.58
CA ALA A 197 -16.00 11.77 -12.76
C ALA A 197 -15.28 12.76 -11.81
N VAL A 198 -14.72 12.28 -10.70
CA VAL A 198 -13.94 13.07 -9.75
C VAL A 198 -12.45 12.80 -9.97
N GLU A 199 -11.79 13.66 -10.72
CA GLU A 199 -10.34 13.64 -10.93
C GLU A 199 -9.58 14.23 -9.73
N SER A 200 -8.29 13.91 -9.58
CA SER A 200 -7.47 14.30 -8.43
C SER A 200 -7.46 15.82 -8.17
N GLY A 201 -7.46 16.64 -9.23
CA GLY A 201 -7.51 18.11 -9.12
C GLY A 201 -8.87 18.68 -8.69
N ARG A 202 -9.90 17.83 -8.53
CA ARG A 202 -11.25 18.23 -8.08
C ARG A 202 -11.49 17.96 -6.60
N LEU A 203 -10.55 17.29 -5.93
CA LEU A 203 -10.57 17.10 -4.48
C LEU A 203 -9.72 18.20 -3.83
N ALA A 204 -10.31 18.98 -2.93
CA ALA A 204 -9.55 19.90 -2.10
C ALA A 204 -8.64 19.13 -1.11
N ASP A 205 -7.53 19.76 -0.72
CA ASP A 205 -6.65 19.21 0.31
C ASP A 205 -7.44 18.91 1.59
N GLY A 206 -7.30 17.68 2.09
CA GLY A 206 -8.03 17.21 3.28
C GLY A 206 -9.50 16.84 3.06
N ALA A 207 -10.02 16.90 1.82
CA ALA A 207 -11.41 16.51 1.53
C ALA A 207 -11.72 15.04 1.88
N VAL A 208 -10.72 14.15 1.82
CA VAL A 208 -10.83 12.74 2.18
C VAL A 208 -10.34 12.54 3.62
N THR A 209 -11.28 12.54 4.57
CA THR A 209 -11.03 12.31 6.01
C THR A 209 -11.14 10.82 6.36
N PHE A 210 -10.64 10.41 7.54
CA PHE A 210 -10.70 9.01 7.98
C PHE A 210 -12.08 8.33 7.81
N PRO A 211 -13.22 8.94 8.21
CA PRO A 211 -14.53 8.30 8.04
C PRO A 211 -14.98 8.10 6.58
N LYS A 212 -14.29 8.74 5.62
CA LYS A 212 -14.59 8.62 4.18
C LYS A 212 -13.78 7.50 3.52
N ILE A 213 -12.86 6.87 4.24
CA ILE A 213 -12.04 5.75 3.75
C ILE A 213 -12.62 4.49 4.38
N ALA A 214 -13.16 3.59 3.55
CA ALA A 214 -13.63 2.30 4.02
C ALA A 214 -12.47 1.41 4.47
N ASP A 215 -12.76 0.45 5.34
CA ASP A 215 -11.78 -0.57 5.73
C ASP A 215 -11.22 -1.28 4.49
N ASN A 216 -9.89 -1.45 4.46
CA ASN A 216 -9.14 -2.05 3.35
C ASN A 216 -9.19 -1.30 2.01
N ALA A 217 -9.69 -0.05 1.96
CA ALA A 217 -9.73 0.72 0.70
C ALA A 217 -8.33 1.11 0.17
N VAL A 218 -7.31 1.13 1.04
CA VAL A 218 -5.92 1.49 0.69
C VAL A 218 -5.05 0.25 0.67
N PHE A 219 -4.71 -0.23 -0.52
CA PHE A 219 -3.78 -1.35 -0.73
C PHE A 219 -2.32 -0.87 -0.70
N GLY A 220 -1.38 -1.76 -0.39
CA GLY A 220 0.05 -1.46 -0.35
C GLY A 220 0.58 -0.84 -1.67
N SER A 221 0.07 -1.27 -2.83
CA SER A 221 0.42 -0.67 -4.13
C SER A 221 -0.02 0.79 -4.31
N LYS A 222 -0.88 1.30 -3.43
CA LYS A 222 -1.30 2.71 -3.36
C LYS A 222 -0.43 3.53 -2.40
N ILE A 223 0.49 2.89 -1.69
CA ILE A 223 1.41 3.50 -0.73
C ILE A 223 2.83 3.40 -1.32
N PRO A 224 3.43 4.50 -1.81
CA PRO A 224 4.80 4.48 -2.27
C PRO A 224 5.80 4.08 -1.17
N ASP A 225 6.95 3.54 -1.57
CA ASP A 225 8.02 3.21 -0.65
C ASP A 225 8.44 4.43 0.17
N GLY A 226 8.50 4.28 1.49
CA GLY A 226 8.85 5.35 2.43
C GLY A 226 7.75 6.39 2.68
N ALA A 227 6.56 6.28 2.07
CA ALA A 227 5.47 7.25 2.28
C ALA A 227 4.99 7.30 3.74
N ILE A 228 5.09 6.19 4.48
CA ILE A 228 4.76 6.12 5.91
C ILE A 228 6.05 6.36 6.71
N GLY A 229 6.30 7.62 7.03
CA GLY A 229 7.47 8.03 7.84
C GLY A 229 7.29 7.79 9.35
N ARG A 230 8.38 7.96 10.11
CA ARG A 230 8.43 7.71 11.57
C ARG A 230 7.36 8.45 12.37
N SER A 231 6.97 9.66 11.96
CA SER A 231 5.94 10.46 12.64
C SER A 231 4.51 9.98 12.36
N LYS A 232 4.32 9.10 11.37
CA LYS A 232 3.02 8.52 10.98
C LYS A 232 2.78 7.15 11.59
N VAL A 233 3.79 6.60 12.27
CA VAL A 233 3.73 5.33 12.97
C VAL A 233 3.70 5.63 14.47
N ASP A 234 2.70 5.12 15.19
CA ASP A 234 2.70 5.12 16.64
C ASP A 234 3.54 3.92 17.14
N PRO A 235 4.78 4.16 17.62
CA PRO A 235 5.64 3.06 18.06
C PRO A 235 5.05 2.34 19.27
N GLY A 236 4.26 2.98 20.13
CA GLY A 236 3.64 2.35 21.29
C GLY A 236 2.56 1.34 20.92
N GLN A 237 1.70 1.67 19.94
CA GLN A 237 0.70 0.74 19.40
C GLN A 237 1.33 -0.42 18.64
N VAL A 238 2.42 -0.14 17.91
CA VAL A 238 3.24 -1.16 17.27
C VAL A 238 3.83 -2.08 18.34
N GLN A 239 4.46 -1.54 19.38
CA GLN A 239 5.03 -2.31 20.50
C GLN A 239 3.98 -3.19 21.21
N LEU A 240 2.77 -2.67 21.45
CA LEU A 240 1.67 -3.42 22.10
C LEU A 240 1.23 -4.64 21.28
N ARG A 241 1.24 -4.53 19.95
CA ARG A 241 0.92 -5.65 19.03
C ARG A 241 2.06 -6.66 18.90
N ILE A 242 3.30 -6.24 19.09
CA ILE A 242 4.50 -7.08 18.93
C ILE A 242 4.99 -7.66 20.27
N ALA A 243 4.45 -7.23 21.42
CA ALA A 243 4.96 -7.61 22.75
C ALA A 243 4.93 -9.13 23.05
N GLN A 244 4.12 -9.92 22.33
CA GLN A 244 4.14 -11.38 22.41
C GLN A 244 4.97 -12.06 21.31
N LEU A 245 5.47 -11.28 20.34
CA LEU A 245 6.21 -11.74 19.16
C LEU A 245 7.70 -11.38 19.22
N CYS A 246 8.08 -10.27 19.89
CA CYS A 246 9.48 -9.95 20.23
C CYS A 246 9.70 -9.94 21.76
N PRO A 247 10.79 -10.53 22.27
CA PRO A 247 11.17 -10.44 23.68
C PRO A 247 11.35 -8.98 24.13
N ARG A 248 11.09 -8.71 25.42
CA ARG A 248 11.33 -7.39 26.01
C ARG A 248 12.80 -6.99 25.80
N GLY A 249 13.00 -5.85 25.14
CA GLY A 249 14.33 -5.30 24.87
C GLY A 249 14.94 -5.68 23.51
N SER A 250 14.27 -6.53 22.71
CA SER A 250 14.66 -6.80 21.33
C SER A 250 13.97 -5.80 20.37
N PRO A 251 14.70 -4.87 19.73
CA PRO A 251 14.12 -4.05 18.68
C PRO A 251 13.70 -4.91 17.49
N MET A 252 12.62 -4.52 16.81
CA MET A 252 12.33 -5.09 15.50
C MET A 252 13.34 -4.57 14.47
N ILE A 253 13.86 -5.47 13.65
CA ILE A 253 14.75 -5.14 12.53
C ILE A 253 14.07 -5.35 11.17
N GLY A 254 12.87 -5.91 11.13
CA GLY A 254 12.11 -6.10 9.90
C GLY A 254 10.75 -6.77 10.13
N VAL A 255 10.06 -7.08 9.03
CA VAL A 255 8.77 -7.80 9.02
C VAL A 255 8.82 -8.77 7.83
N TYR A 256 8.42 -10.03 8.04
CA TYR A 256 8.33 -11.04 6.98
C TYR A 256 7.19 -10.75 6.01
N ALA A 257 7.18 -11.42 4.86
CA ALA A 257 6.15 -11.27 3.82
C ALA A 257 4.74 -11.64 4.30
N ASP A 258 4.63 -12.44 5.36
CA ASP A 258 3.37 -12.84 6.01
C ASP A 258 2.90 -11.85 7.10
N GLY A 259 3.64 -10.76 7.33
CA GLY A 259 3.33 -9.75 8.33
C GLY A 259 3.88 -10.03 9.73
N SER A 260 4.60 -11.14 9.94
CA SER A 260 5.21 -11.44 11.25
C SER A 260 6.49 -10.62 11.50
N PRO A 261 6.77 -10.17 12.74
CA PRO A 261 7.89 -9.28 13.04
C PRO A 261 9.23 -10.04 13.13
N ILE A 262 10.30 -9.44 12.61
CA ILE A 262 11.68 -9.91 12.75
C ILE A 262 12.32 -9.17 13.92
N CYS A 263 12.67 -9.90 14.98
CA CYS A 263 13.25 -9.35 16.19
C CYS A 263 14.76 -9.56 16.22
N ASP A 264 15.51 -8.60 16.76
CA ASP A 264 16.93 -8.80 17.05
C ASP A 264 17.07 -9.92 18.11
N ALA A 265 17.81 -10.97 17.79
CA ALA A 265 18.16 -12.01 18.76
C ALA A 265 19.00 -11.34 19.87
N PRO A 266 18.80 -11.65 21.16
CA PRO A 266 19.55 -11.00 22.23
C PRO A 266 21.04 -11.31 22.09
N LEU A 267 21.73 -10.41 21.40
CA LEU A 267 23.17 -10.38 21.25
C LEU A 267 23.72 -9.63 22.47
N ARG A 268 24.56 -10.30 23.24
CA ARG A 268 25.14 -9.77 24.47
C ARG A 268 26.64 -9.62 24.29
N THR A 269 27.15 -8.44 24.59
CA THR A 269 28.58 -8.26 24.80
C THR A 269 28.87 -8.53 26.26
N LEU A 270 29.61 -9.60 26.54
CA LEU A 270 29.98 -9.96 27.89
C LEU A 270 31.08 -9.02 28.41
N PRO A 271 31.16 -8.76 29.73
CA PRO A 271 32.05 -7.74 30.30
C PRO A 271 33.51 -8.19 30.40
N PHE A 272 33.97 -9.02 29.46
CA PHE A 272 35.31 -9.57 29.44
C PHE A 272 35.77 -9.88 28.02
N ALA A 273 37.09 -9.90 27.85
CA ALA A 273 37.75 -10.27 26.61
C ALA A 273 38.44 -11.64 26.74
N SER A 274 38.42 -12.43 25.66
CA SER A 274 39.10 -13.71 25.56
C SER A 274 39.29 -14.08 24.09
N ALA A 275 40.40 -14.77 23.76
CA ALA A 275 40.64 -15.25 22.40
C ALA A 275 39.89 -16.57 22.14
N ARG A 276 39.72 -17.39 23.19
CA ARG A 276 38.97 -18.63 23.16
C ARG A 276 37.84 -18.61 24.17
N VAL A 277 36.76 -19.28 23.80
CA VAL A 277 35.60 -19.45 24.64
C VAL A 277 35.06 -20.85 24.41
N SER A 278 34.57 -21.48 25.46
CA SER A 278 33.72 -22.67 25.35
C SER A 278 32.40 -22.37 26.05
N VAL A 279 31.31 -22.89 25.51
CA VAL A 279 29.97 -22.70 26.03
C VAL A 279 29.32 -24.06 26.24
N ALA A 280 28.58 -24.18 27.34
CA ALA A 280 27.67 -25.27 27.57
C ALA A 280 26.34 -24.73 28.08
N VAL A 281 25.28 -25.49 27.90
CA VAL A 281 23.94 -25.15 28.41
C VAL A 281 23.58 -26.16 29.49
N ARG A 282 23.21 -25.65 30.66
CA ARG A 282 22.76 -26.47 31.79
C ARG A 282 21.39 -27.11 31.50
N PRO A 283 21.00 -28.17 32.23
CA PRO A 283 19.66 -28.74 32.13
C PRO A 283 18.52 -27.73 32.36
N ASP A 284 18.76 -26.68 33.14
CA ASP A 284 17.81 -25.58 33.39
C ASP A 284 17.76 -24.52 32.27
N GLY A 285 18.53 -24.70 31.18
CA GLY A 285 18.58 -23.81 30.04
C GLY A 285 19.55 -22.63 30.18
N ARG A 286 20.18 -22.43 31.33
CA ARG A 286 21.14 -21.32 31.53
C ARG A 286 22.49 -21.64 30.89
N PRO A 287 23.06 -20.70 30.12
CA PRO A 287 24.42 -20.87 29.61
C PRO A 287 25.47 -20.75 30.71
N ILE A 288 26.56 -21.49 30.56
CA ILE A 288 27.80 -21.28 31.30
C ILE A 288 28.95 -21.26 30.30
N LEU A 289 29.89 -20.33 30.48
CA LEU A 289 31.03 -20.16 29.60
C LEU A 289 32.33 -20.36 30.35
N ALA A 290 33.32 -20.98 29.71
CA ALA A 290 34.71 -20.97 30.15
C ALA A 290 35.55 -20.18 29.16
N ARG A 291 36.52 -19.44 29.68
CA ARG A 291 37.39 -18.55 28.91
C ARG A 291 38.86 -18.74 29.28
N ASP A 292 39.73 -18.18 28.44
CA ASP A 292 41.17 -18.10 28.69
C ASP A 292 41.44 -17.45 30.06
N GLY A 293 42.51 -17.86 30.72
CA GLY A 293 42.77 -17.50 32.11
C GLY A 293 42.11 -18.44 33.14
N GLY A 294 41.35 -19.45 32.69
CA GLY A 294 40.67 -20.40 33.58
C GLY A 294 39.54 -19.74 34.38
N SER A 295 38.80 -18.81 33.78
CA SER A 295 37.63 -18.20 34.42
C SER A 295 36.32 -18.79 33.87
N LEU A 296 35.31 -18.89 34.72
CA LEU A 296 33.94 -19.23 34.34
C LEU A 296 33.07 -17.98 34.38
N TRP A 297 32.13 -17.89 33.43
CA TRP A 297 31.02 -16.96 33.47
C TRP A 297 29.73 -17.73 33.62
N ASP A 298 29.08 -17.54 34.77
CA ASP A 298 27.80 -18.17 35.11
C ASP A 298 26.65 -17.20 34.83
N CYS A 299 25.84 -17.48 33.81
CA CYS A 299 24.68 -16.66 33.49
C CYS A 299 23.60 -16.81 34.57
N ALA A 300 23.09 -15.69 35.09
CA ALA A 300 22.08 -15.69 36.13
C ALA A 300 20.73 -16.26 35.64
N ASP A 301 20.45 -16.08 34.36
CA ASP A 301 19.19 -16.42 33.68
C ASP A 301 19.42 -17.01 32.28
N VAL A 302 18.36 -17.52 31.66
CA VAL A 302 18.39 -18.19 30.34
C VAL A 302 18.76 -17.25 29.19
N ASP A 303 18.61 -15.94 29.36
CA ASP A 303 18.96 -14.92 28.37
C ASP A 303 20.30 -14.25 28.68
N CYS A 304 21.03 -14.79 29.67
CA CYS A 304 22.29 -14.26 30.20
C CYS A 304 22.26 -12.73 30.36
N SER A 305 21.16 -12.18 30.89
CA SER A 305 21.00 -10.73 31.05
C SER A 305 22.01 -10.16 32.06
N SER A 306 22.42 -10.99 33.01
CA SER A 306 23.53 -10.77 33.92
C SER A 306 24.24 -12.09 34.19
N GLY A 307 25.40 -12.03 34.84
CA GLY A 307 26.13 -13.22 35.21
C GLY A 307 27.24 -12.92 36.19
N THR A 308 27.82 -13.99 36.72
CA THR A 308 28.89 -13.90 37.71
C THR A 308 30.17 -14.48 37.15
N SER A 309 31.23 -13.68 37.15
CA SER A 309 32.58 -14.15 36.82
C SER A 309 33.17 -14.89 38.02
N ARG A 310 33.73 -16.07 37.77
CA ARG A 310 34.47 -16.87 38.74
C ARG A 310 35.86 -17.13 38.20
N ASN A 311 36.87 -16.48 38.76
CA ASN A 311 38.24 -16.79 38.41
C ASN A 311 38.66 -18.07 39.13
N LEU A 312 39.03 -19.12 38.39
CA LEU A 312 39.50 -20.36 39.00
C LEU A 312 41.00 -20.25 39.37
N ASN A 313 41.73 -19.26 38.82
CA ASN A 313 43.17 -18.97 38.98
C ASN A 313 44.12 -20.04 38.43
N LEU A 314 43.89 -20.60 37.23
CA LEU A 314 44.49 -21.91 36.87
C LEU A 314 45.35 -22.00 35.61
N GLY A 315 45.47 -20.96 34.78
CA GLY A 315 46.35 -21.07 33.61
C GLY A 315 45.96 -20.20 32.43
N VAL A 316 46.52 -20.52 31.26
CA VAL A 316 46.44 -19.70 30.04
C VAL A 316 45.32 -20.11 29.08
N ASP A 317 44.81 -21.35 29.19
CA ASP A 317 43.85 -21.93 28.25
C ASP A 317 42.84 -22.83 29.00
N GLY A 318 41.56 -22.76 28.64
CA GLY A 318 40.47 -23.44 29.35
C GLY A 318 39.39 -24.02 28.44
N ALA A 319 39.21 -25.34 28.47
CA ALA A 319 38.11 -26.03 27.80
C ALA A 319 37.16 -26.64 28.82
N MET A 320 35.85 -26.52 28.59
CA MET A 320 34.84 -27.06 29.50
C MET A 320 33.96 -28.12 28.86
N ALA A 321 33.44 -29.01 29.70
CA ALA A 321 32.32 -29.87 29.40
C ALA A 321 31.37 -29.91 30.60
N LEU A 322 30.14 -30.36 30.38
CA LEU A 322 29.20 -30.67 31.45
C LEU A 322 29.12 -32.18 31.63
N ARG A 323 29.11 -32.61 32.89
CA ARG A 323 28.72 -33.96 33.26
C ARG A 323 27.22 -34.15 33.07
N SER A 324 26.76 -35.40 33.08
CA SER A 324 25.33 -35.73 32.93
C SER A 324 24.45 -35.15 34.05
N ASP A 325 25.03 -34.84 35.21
CA ASP A 325 24.35 -34.16 36.31
C ASP A 325 24.37 -32.62 36.21
N GLY A 326 24.87 -32.07 35.09
CA GLY A 326 24.91 -30.64 34.82
C GLY A 326 26.05 -29.90 35.52
N LEU A 327 26.93 -30.59 36.23
CA LEU A 327 28.09 -29.98 36.88
C LEU A 327 29.24 -29.75 35.88
N PRO A 328 29.88 -28.56 35.88
CA PRO A 328 31.00 -28.29 34.98
C PRO A 328 32.28 -29.04 35.36
N VAL A 329 33.00 -29.50 34.34
CA VAL A 329 34.40 -29.90 34.43
C VAL A 329 35.22 -29.06 33.47
N VAL A 330 36.35 -28.54 33.95
CA VAL A 330 37.17 -27.58 33.20
C VAL A 330 38.61 -28.09 33.13
N ALA A 331 39.08 -28.39 31.92
CA ALA A 331 40.48 -28.68 31.66
C ALA A 331 41.24 -27.38 31.48
N VAL A 332 42.37 -27.22 32.17
CA VAL A 332 43.17 -25.99 32.12
C VAL A 332 44.65 -26.30 31.95
N GLY A 333 45.29 -25.69 30.96
CA GLY A 333 46.73 -25.74 30.77
C GLY A 333 47.42 -24.56 31.47
N SER A 334 48.38 -24.83 32.36
CA SER A 334 49.09 -23.80 33.13
C SER A 334 50.48 -23.45 32.58
N GLY A 335 50.90 -24.03 31.45
CA GLY A 335 52.27 -23.96 30.94
C GLY A 335 53.21 -25.01 31.56
N SER A 336 52.95 -25.41 32.81
CA SER A 336 53.75 -26.39 33.57
C SER A 336 52.98 -27.66 33.95
N HIS A 337 51.65 -27.60 33.92
CA HIS A 337 50.77 -28.69 34.32
C HIS A 337 49.52 -28.69 33.44
N GLN A 338 48.98 -29.89 33.23
CA GLN A 338 47.60 -30.06 32.78
C GLN A 338 46.75 -30.26 34.03
N LEU A 339 45.83 -29.34 34.28
CA LEU A 339 44.93 -29.37 35.41
C LEU A 339 43.52 -29.75 34.97
N LEU A 340 42.77 -30.33 35.89
CA LEU A 340 41.34 -30.55 35.77
C LEU A 340 40.64 -30.01 37.01
N VAL A 341 39.66 -29.15 36.78
CA VAL A 341 38.73 -28.67 37.79
C VAL A 341 37.44 -29.43 37.69
N ILE A 342 37.01 -29.98 38.80
CA ILE A 342 35.74 -30.66 38.95
C ILE A 342 34.90 -29.82 39.89
N CYS A 343 33.87 -29.19 39.33
CA CYS A 343 32.97 -28.36 40.12
C CYS A 343 32.03 -29.27 40.94
N ASN A 344 31.95 -29.02 42.24
CA ASN A 344 31.08 -29.76 43.15
C ASN A 344 29.66 -29.15 43.22
N ASP A 345 29.47 -27.97 42.63
CA ASP A 345 28.19 -27.30 42.46
C ASP A 345 28.12 -26.65 41.07
N ALA A 346 26.90 -26.32 40.63
CA ALA A 346 26.65 -25.82 39.27
C ALA A 346 27.40 -24.51 38.98
N THR A 347 27.64 -23.68 40.00
CA THR A 347 28.30 -22.37 39.93
C THR A 347 29.83 -22.45 40.13
N CYS A 348 30.34 -23.66 40.36
CA CYS A 348 31.74 -23.94 40.68
C CYS A 348 32.31 -23.18 41.89
N THR A 349 31.48 -22.91 42.91
CA THR A 349 31.95 -22.24 44.14
C THR A 349 32.79 -23.18 45.01
N SER A 350 32.38 -24.44 45.12
CA SER A 350 33.13 -25.56 45.64
C SER A 350 33.68 -26.37 44.47
N ARG A 351 34.96 -26.75 44.55
CA ARG A 351 35.64 -27.48 43.47
C ARG A 351 36.77 -28.36 43.99
N THR A 352 37.03 -29.43 43.24
CA THR A 352 38.21 -30.27 43.39
C THR A 352 39.13 -30.04 42.20
N GLN A 353 40.40 -29.76 42.47
CA GLN A 353 41.42 -29.60 41.44
C GLN A 353 42.34 -30.82 41.41
N ARG A 354 42.62 -31.34 40.22
CA ARG A 354 43.55 -32.44 39.98
C ARG A 354 44.65 -32.00 39.03
N THR A 355 45.87 -32.36 39.34
CA THR A 355 46.97 -32.32 38.37
C THR A 355 46.92 -33.63 37.59
N LEU A 356 46.61 -33.55 36.30
CA LEU A 356 46.52 -34.71 35.42
C LEU A 356 47.90 -35.12 34.91
N ASP A 357 48.69 -34.14 34.51
CA ASP A 357 50.04 -34.35 34.00
C ASP A 357 50.92 -33.14 34.32
N SER A 358 52.23 -33.34 34.32
CA SER A 358 53.25 -32.33 34.60
C SER A 358 54.28 -32.30 33.48
N GLY A 359 54.71 -31.12 33.06
CA GLY A 359 55.66 -30.97 31.96
C GLY A 359 55.52 -29.62 31.28
N SER A 360 56.16 -29.43 30.14
CA SER A 360 55.90 -28.23 29.32
C SER A 360 54.58 -28.42 28.58
N ILE A 361 53.47 -28.11 29.26
CA ILE A 361 52.11 -28.33 28.78
C ILE A 361 51.65 -27.10 27.99
N GLY A 362 51.30 -27.34 26.74
CA GLY A 362 50.86 -26.30 25.82
C GLY A 362 49.37 -26.03 25.80
N THR A 363 48.99 -25.18 24.84
CA THR A 363 47.60 -24.80 24.57
C THR A 363 46.87 -25.92 23.82
N PHE A 364 45.57 -25.74 23.55
CA PHE A 364 44.69 -26.67 22.84
C PHE A 364 44.18 -27.84 23.69
N SER A 365 43.83 -27.55 24.94
CA SER A 365 43.08 -28.53 25.74
C SER A 365 41.73 -28.84 25.09
N GLY A 366 41.44 -30.12 24.89
CA GLY A 366 40.12 -30.62 24.51
C GLY A 366 39.57 -31.46 25.66
N ILE A 367 38.28 -31.38 25.93
CA ILE A 367 37.63 -32.16 26.99
C ILE A 367 36.35 -32.80 26.48
N THR A 368 36.11 -34.03 26.88
CA THR A 368 34.81 -34.70 26.78
C THR A 368 34.54 -35.47 28.06
N VAL A 369 33.28 -35.86 28.27
CA VAL A 369 32.87 -36.61 29.46
C VAL A 369 32.23 -37.91 28.98
N ARG A 370 32.70 -39.03 29.52
CA ARG A 370 32.15 -40.35 29.26
C ARG A 370 30.76 -40.50 29.90
N ALA A 371 30.00 -41.51 29.47
CA ALA A 371 28.66 -41.77 30.01
C ALA A 371 28.66 -42.05 31.54
N ASP A 372 29.78 -42.52 32.09
CA ASP A 372 29.99 -42.73 33.52
C ASP A 372 30.37 -41.46 34.29
N ASN A 373 30.32 -40.27 33.66
CA ASN A 373 30.77 -38.97 34.16
C ASN A 373 32.28 -38.78 34.33
N SER A 374 33.10 -39.74 33.90
CA SER A 374 34.56 -39.63 33.97
C SER A 374 35.11 -38.77 32.82
N PRO A 375 35.89 -37.70 33.10
CA PRO A 375 36.44 -36.83 32.06
C PRO A 375 37.57 -37.47 31.26
N MET A 376 37.71 -37.04 30.00
CA MET A 376 38.86 -37.31 29.15
C MET A 376 39.40 -35.98 28.62
N VAL A 377 40.70 -35.75 28.78
CA VAL A 377 41.34 -34.47 28.48
C VAL A 377 42.50 -34.68 27.52
N SER A 378 42.39 -34.15 26.30
CA SER A 378 43.49 -34.11 25.34
C SER A 378 44.25 -32.79 25.44
N TYR A 379 45.57 -32.80 25.32
CA TYR A 379 46.42 -31.61 25.43
C TYR A 379 47.73 -31.80 24.67
N PHE A 380 48.38 -30.70 24.29
CA PHE A 380 49.67 -30.73 23.61
C PHE A 380 50.81 -30.58 24.63
N GLU A 381 51.87 -31.37 24.53
CA GLU A 381 53.08 -31.19 25.33
C GLU A 381 54.16 -30.54 24.47
N PHE A 382 54.49 -29.27 24.73
CA PHE A 382 55.44 -28.49 23.93
C PHE A 382 56.86 -29.06 23.95
N ALA A 383 57.29 -29.64 25.08
CA ALA A 383 58.65 -30.19 25.20
C ALA A 383 58.87 -31.41 24.30
N SER A 384 57.89 -32.30 24.21
CA SER A 384 57.97 -33.51 23.39
C SER A 384 57.40 -33.31 21.97
N GLY A 385 56.61 -32.26 21.76
CA GLY A 385 55.84 -32.03 20.54
C GLY A 385 54.72 -33.05 20.33
N GLN A 386 54.33 -33.79 21.38
CA GLN A 386 53.34 -34.87 21.27
C GLN A 386 51.94 -34.41 21.70
N SER A 387 50.93 -34.92 20.99
CA SER A 387 49.56 -34.89 21.50
C SER A 387 49.38 -35.96 22.58
N ARG A 388 48.82 -35.57 23.72
CA ARG A 388 48.52 -36.45 24.85
C ARG A 388 47.03 -36.49 25.15
N LEU A 389 46.62 -37.55 25.83
CA LEU A 389 45.28 -37.75 26.38
C LEU A 389 45.39 -38.30 27.78
N TYR A 390 44.76 -37.63 28.75
CA TYR A 390 44.52 -38.17 30.06
C TYR A 390 43.09 -38.70 30.13
N ALA A 391 42.93 -40.00 30.41
CA ALA A 391 41.63 -40.60 30.66
C ALA A 391 41.46 -40.82 32.17
N CYS A 392 40.47 -40.16 32.78
CA CYS A 392 40.12 -40.37 34.17
C CYS A 392 39.39 -41.71 34.32
N ASN A 393 39.73 -42.47 35.36
CA ASN A 393 39.09 -43.75 35.67
C ASN A 393 37.76 -43.58 36.42
N ASP A 394 37.54 -42.41 37.03
CA ASP A 394 36.37 -42.11 37.86
C ASP A 394 35.89 -40.64 37.67
N PRO A 395 34.64 -40.31 38.06
CA PRO A 395 34.08 -38.95 37.92
C PRO A 395 34.80 -37.86 38.71
N GLY A 396 35.49 -38.23 39.79
CA GLY A 396 36.32 -37.35 40.62
C GLY A 396 37.77 -37.24 40.13
N CYS A 397 38.10 -37.93 39.04
CA CYS A 397 39.43 -38.09 38.49
C CYS A 397 40.50 -38.30 39.59
N ALA A 398 40.19 -39.16 40.56
CA ALA A 398 41.14 -39.52 41.61
C ALA A 398 42.30 -40.35 41.06
N SER A 399 42.03 -41.12 40.01
CA SER A 399 43.05 -41.79 39.21
C SER A 399 42.74 -41.70 37.72
N GLY A 400 43.75 -41.99 36.90
CA GLY A 400 43.62 -42.03 35.46
C GLY A 400 44.95 -42.40 34.83
N SER A 401 45.06 -42.24 33.52
CA SER A 401 46.30 -42.52 32.83
C SER A 401 46.54 -41.59 31.65
N VAL A 402 47.79 -41.16 31.51
CA VAL A 402 48.30 -40.44 30.34
C VAL A 402 48.52 -41.44 29.19
N ARG A 403 48.18 -41.00 27.99
CA ARG A 403 48.41 -41.69 26.72
C ARG A 403 49.08 -40.72 25.76
N THR A 404 50.18 -41.16 25.15
CA THR A 404 50.74 -40.48 23.98
C THR A 404 49.95 -40.89 22.75
N LEU A 405 49.34 -39.91 22.08
CA LEU A 405 48.48 -40.14 20.91
C LEU A 405 49.29 -40.21 19.61
N THR A 406 50.37 -39.45 19.53
CA THR A 406 51.24 -39.40 18.35
C THR A 406 52.69 -39.64 18.74
N ALA A 407 53.39 -40.45 17.94
CA ALA A 407 54.79 -40.82 18.21
C ALA A 407 55.82 -39.77 17.75
N GLY A 408 55.40 -38.59 17.29
CA GLY A 408 56.31 -37.55 16.79
C GLY A 408 55.66 -36.15 16.67
N PRO A 409 56.48 -35.11 16.41
CA PRO A 409 56.04 -33.72 16.32
C PRO A 409 55.21 -33.46 15.06
N GLY A 410 54.18 -32.62 15.18
CA GLY A 410 53.45 -32.06 14.03
C GLY A 410 51.94 -32.22 14.04
N LEU A 411 51.38 -32.98 14.98
CA LEU A 411 49.93 -33.06 15.20
C LEU A 411 49.58 -32.61 16.62
N SER A 412 48.74 -31.58 16.74
CA SER A 412 48.17 -31.06 17.99
C SER A 412 46.74 -31.57 18.19
N PRO A 413 46.26 -31.66 19.44
CA PRO A 413 44.89 -32.09 19.68
C PRO A 413 43.89 -30.98 19.32
N GLY A 414 42.79 -31.40 18.71
CA GLY A 414 41.62 -30.61 18.40
C GLY A 414 40.44 -30.96 19.29
N ALA A 415 39.24 -30.89 18.72
CA ALA A 415 38.03 -31.31 19.40
C ALA A 415 38.03 -32.83 19.64
N ILE A 416 37.64 -33.23 20.84
CA ILE A 416 37.37 -34.63 21.23
C ILE A 416 35.87 -34.80 21.43
N ARG A 417 35.32 -35.94 20.98
CA ARG A 417 33.91 -36.30 21.16
C ARG A 417 33.76 -37.78 21.48
N MET A 418 32.81 -38.08 22.37
CA MET A 418 32.35 -39.44 22.59
C MET A 418 31.48 -39.89 21.42
N ARG A 419 31.70 -41.13 20.97
CA ARG A 419 30.80 -41.83 20.07
C ARG A 419 29.63 -42.44 20.86
N PRO A 420 28.47 -42.65 20.22
CA PRO A 420 27.36 -43.39 20.82
C PRO A 420 27.74 -44.79 21.32
N ASN A 421 28.71 -45.47 20.70
CA ASN A 421 29.22 -46.78 21.14
C ASN A 421 30.13 -46.71 22.39
N GLY A 422 30.37 -45.53 22.95
CA GLY A 422 31.16 -45.34 24.17
C GLY A 422 32.66 -45.17 23.97
N THR A 423 33.20 -45.23 22.74
CA THR A 423 34.62 -44.88 22.48
C THR A 423 34.75 -43.41 22.11
N ALA A 424 35.94 -42.82 22.32
CA ALA A 424 36.19 -41.43 21.92
C ALA A 424 36.86 -41.36 20.54
N VAL A 425 36.62 -40.25 19.84
CA VAL A 425 37.37 -39.84 18.65
C VAL A 425 37.87 -38.42 18.84
N LEU A 426 39.10 -38.19 18.44
CA LEU A 426 39.77 -36.89 18.54
C LEU A 426 40.24 -36.45 17.16
N ALA A 427 39.93 -35.21 16.81
CA ALA A 427 40.51 -34.53 15.66
C ALA A 427 41.95 -34.10 15.98
N LEU A 428 42.91 -34.41 15.11
CA LEU A 428 44.31 -34.02 15.21
C LEU A 428 44.65 -32.98 14.15
N ARG A 429 45.12 -31.81 14.61
CA ARG A 429 45.44 -30.63 13.80
C ARG A 429 46.91 -30.64 13.38
N ASN A 430 47.20 -30.38 12.10
CA ASN A 430 48.56 -30.22 11.61
C ASN A 430 48.85 -28.73 11.36
N TYR A 431 49.75 -28.13 12.14
CA TYR A 431 50.09 -26.71 12.00
C TYR A 431 51.13 -26.43 10.90
N ASN A 432 51.78 -27.48 10.37
CA ASN A 432 52.82 -27.36 9.37
C ASN A 432 52.29 -27.50 7.94
N GLY A 433 50.96 -27.41 7.75
CA GLY A 433 50.31 -27.54 6.44
C GLY A 433 50.29 -28.96 5.86
N GLY A 434 50.55 -29.98 6.68
CA GLY A 434 50.45 -31.40 6.29
C GLY A 434 49.06 -31.99 6.52
N ALA A 435 48.91 -33.29 6.23
CA ALA A 435 47.64 -34.00 6.46
C ALA A 435 47.23 -33.96 7.93
N HIS A 436 45.96 -33.66 8.15
CA HIS A 436 45.30 -33.78 9.44
C HIS A 436 45.04 -35.25 9.80
N GLY A 437 44.66 -35.54 11.04
CA GLY A 437 44.36 -36.90 11.47
C GLY A 437 43.11 -37.02 12.32
N LEU A 438 42.59 -38.23 12.42
CA LEU A 438 41.68 -38.66 13.47
C LEU A 438 42.41 -39.66 14.36
N TYR A 439 42.32 -39.49 15.68
CA TYR A 439 42.70 -40.52 16.62
C TYR A 439 41.44 -41.27 17.08
N ASP A 440 41.38 -42.55 16.75
CA ASP A 440 40.31 -43.45 17.16
C ASP A 440 40.71 -44.24 18.39
N CYS A 441 40.02 -44.02 19.52
CA CYS A 441 40.17 -44.88 20.67
C CYS A 441 39.58 -46.26 20.37
N ASN A 442 40.36 -47.31 20.64
CA ASN A 442 39.95 -48.69 20.40
C ASN A 442 38.95 -49.19 21.46
N ASP A 443 38.87 -48.51 22.60
CA ASP A 443 38.02 -48.85 23.74
C ASP A 443 37.51 -47.60 24.47
N ALA A 444 36.56 -47.79 25.40
CA ALA A 444 35.89 -46.72 26.12
C ALA A 444 36.80 -45.94 27.08
N THR A 445 37.91 -46.51 27.51
CA THR A 445 38.92 -45.85 28.36
C THR A 445 40.07 -45.25 27.55
N CYS A 446 40.05 -45.46 26.23
CA CYS A 446 41.15 -45.14 25.34
C CYS A 446 42.49 -45.72 25.82
N SER A 447 42.50 -47.00 26.20
CA SER A 447 43.72 -47.70 26.61
C SER A 447 44.73 -47.79 25.47
N SER A 448 44.21 -47.87 24.23
CA SER A 448 44.95 -47.75 22.98
C SER A 448 44.10 -47.03 21.94
N GLY A 449 44.72 -46.65 20.83
CA GLY A 449 44.01 -46.07 19.70
C GLY A 449 44.86 -46.02 18.45
N THR A 450 44.22 -45.67 17.35
CA THR A 450 44.80 -45.68 16.01
C THR A 450 44.73 -44.28 15.42
N VAL A 451 45.88 -43.74 15.00
CA VAL A 451 45.92 -42.50 14.20
C VAL A 451 45.57 -42.86 12.76
N ARG A 452 44.51 -42.25 12.25
CA ARG A 452 44.09 -42.32 10.85
C ARG A 452 44.40 -41.00 10.17
N PRO A 453 45.28 -40.97 9.15
CA PRO A 453 45.49 -39.77 8.36
C PRO A 453 44.22 -39.47 7.56
N LEU A 454 43.77 -38.23 7.61
CA LEU A 454 42.74 -37.72 6.71
C LEU A 454 43.44 -37.28 5.42
N GLY A 455 43.08 -37.90 4.30
CA GLY A 455 43.80 -37.82 3.01
C GLY A 455 44.10 -36.39 2.55
N GLY A 456 45.32 -36.20 2.03
CA GLY A 456 45.89 -34.92 1.62
C GLY A 456 45.30 -34.35 0.33
N GLY A 457 44.74 -33.17 0.46
CA GLY A 457 44.57 -32.16 -0.57
C GLY A 457 44.50 -30.81 0.13
N ASN A 458 44.79 -29.71 -0.57
CA ASN A 458 44.74 -28.34 -0.05
C ASN A 458 43.38 -27.90 0.56
N SER A 459 42.41 -28.82 0.62
CA SER A 459 41.08 -28.66 1.18
C SER A 459 41.13 -28.50 2.69
N ILE A 460 41.82 -29.36 3.46
CA ILE A 460 41.85 -29.27 4.93
C ILE A 460 43.01 -28.42 5.43
N ARG A 461 42.77 -27.15 5.79
CA ARG A 461 43.84 -26.25 6.29
C ARG A 461 43.84 -26.11 7.81
N PHE A 462 42.67 -26.16 8.46
CA PHE A 462 42.52 -26.21 9.92
C PHE A 462 41.28 -27.04 10.30
N LEU A 463 41.44 -28.05 11.16
CA LEU A 463 40.33 -28.78 11.78
C LEU A 463 39.74 -27.95 12.92
N LEU A 464 38.53 -27.45 12.73
CA LEU A 464 37.91 -26.44 13.60
C LEU A 464 36.75 -27.00 14.43
N GLY A 465 36.08 -28.06 13.96
CA GLY A 465 34.94 -28.66 14.65
C GLY A 465 34.82 -30.16 14.41
N LEU A 466 34.32 -30.87 15.41
CA LEU A 466 34.04 -32.30 15.36
C LEU A 466 32.66 -32.56 15.99
N ALA A 467 31.83 -33.30 15.26
CA ALA A 467 30.64 -33.94 15.78
C ALA A 467 30.65 -35.43 15.40
N VAL A 468 29.90 -36.26 16.13
CA VAL A 468 29.75 -37.67 15.83
C VAL A 468 28.28 -38.00 15.74
N ARG A 469 27.88 -38.63 14.65
CA ARG A 469 26.51 -39.07 14.42
C ARG A 469 26.10 -40.25 15.29
N ALA A 470 24.79 -40.48 15.35
CA ALA A 470 24.20 -41.65 16.02
C ALA A 470 24.76 -43.00 15.49
N ASP A 471 25.19 -43.04 14.22
CA ASP A 471 25.80 -44.22 13.59
C ASP A 471 27.34 -44.32 13.76
N ASN A 472 27.91 -43.54 14.70
CA ASN A 472 29.34 -43.45 15.01
C ASN A 472 30.23 -42.82 13.91
N ARG A 473 29.65 -42.29 12.83
CA ARG A 473 30.41 -41.61 11.77
C ARG A 473 30.78 -40.17 12.17
N PRO A 474 32.06 -39.78 12.07
CA PRO A 474 32.48 -38.42 12.35
C PRO A 474 31.99 -37.43 11.29
N LEU A 475 31.76 -36.20 11.73
CA LEU A 475 31.54 -35.03 10.88
C LEU A 475 32.61 -34.00 11.25
N LEU A 476 33.41 -33.60 10.28
CA LEU A 476 34.56 -32.75 10.49
C LEU A 476 34.38 -31.42 9.77
N LEU A 477 34.58 -30.32 10.51
CA LEU A 477 34.62 -28.99 9.92
C LEU A 477 36.04 -28.56 9.63
N ASN A 478 36.16 -27.91 8.50
CA ASN A 478 37.39 -27.48 7.91
C ASN A 478 37.32 -25.97 7.61
N SER A 479 38.48 -25.32 7.46
CA SER A 479 38.65 -23.94 7.00
C SER A 479 38.28 -23.70 5.52
N GLY A 480 38.32 -24.74 4.67
CA GLY A 480 37.60 -24.69 3.39
C GLY A 480 36.11 -24.74 3.69
N PRO A 481 35.22 -23.99 2.99
CA PRO A 481 33.79 -23.88 3.33
C PRO A 481 32.99 -25.16 3.09
N THR A 482 33.49 -26.29 3.57
CA THR A 482 32.97 -27.64 3.42
C THR A 482 32.89 -28.35 4.76
N LEU A 483 31.81 -29.10 4.93
CA LEU A 483 31.68 -30.13 5.95
C LEU A 483 32.18 -31.45 5.36
N HIS A 484 33.19 -32.04 5.99
CA HIS A 484 33.71 -33.34 5.61
C HIS A 484 32.88 -34.43 6.29
N ASP A 485 31.98 -35.04 5.51
CA ASP A 485 31.02 -36.06 5.94
C ASP A 485 31.63 -37.45 5.77
N CYS A 486 32.13 -38.05 6.86
CA CYS A 486 32.78 -39.36 6.81
C CYS A 486 31.78 -40.44 6.41
N ASN A 487 32.11 -41.23 5.39
CA ASN A 487 31.22 -42.29 4.89
C ASN A 487 31.18 -43.50 5.85
N ASP A 488 32.20 -43.66 6.68
CA ASP A 488 32.37 -44.75 7.66
C ASP A 488 32.92 -44.24 9.01
N ALA A 489 32.86 -45.08 10.05
CA ALA A 489 33.24 -44.70 11.42
C ALA A 489 34.73 -44.38 11.57
N ALA A 490 35.57 -44.97 10.72
CA ALA A 490 37.01 -44.75 10.66
C ALA A 490 37.37 -43.54 9.77
N CYS A 491 36.40 -42.93 9.10
CA CYS A 491 36.60 -41.92 8.07
C CYS A 491 37.62 -42.36 6.99
N SER A 492 37.52 -43.62 6.52
CA SER A 492 38.40 -44.12 5.45
C SER A 492 38.11 -43.46 4.10
N SER A 493 36.87 -42.99 3.92
CA SER A 493 36.46 -42.10 2.85
C SER A 493 35.44 -41.09 3.36
N ALA A 494 35.24 -40.00 2.63
CA ALA A 494 34.30 -38.95 3.00
C ALA A 494 33.74 -38.22 1.78
N SER A 495 32.63 -37.53 2.00
CA SER A 495 32.00 -36.63 1.04
C SER A 495 32.13 -35.19 1.54
N ASP A 496 32.73 -34.30 0.78
CA ASP A 496 32.78 -32.88 1.13
C ASP A 496 31.45 -32.20 0.76
N ARG A 497 30.77 -31.61 1.74
CA ARG A 497 29.50 -30.88 1.58
C ARG A 497 29.75 -29.38 1.63
N PRO A 498 29.53 -28.62 0.55
CA PRO A 498 29.72 -27.18 0.59
C PRO A 498 28.68 -26.51 1.50
N LEU A 499 29.14 -25.57 2.32
CA LEU A 499 28.30 -24.80 3.25
C LEU A 499 27.90 -23.45 2.65
N ASP A 500 28.81 -22.77 1.95
CA ASP A 500 28.52 -21.45 1.38
C ASP A 500 29.40 -21.19 0.16
N SER A 501 28.93 -20.36 -0.77
CA SER A 501 29.67 -20.03 -1.97
C SER A 501 30.61 -18.85 -1.73
N GLY A 502 31.93 -19.12 -1.68
CA GLY A 502 32.93 -18.15 -2.12
C GLY A 502 33.84 -17.48 -1.09
N GLU A 503 33.64 -17.66 0.22
CA GLU A 503 34.56 -17.11 1.24
C GLU A 503 35.23 -18.22 2.08
N PRO A 504 36.55 -18.15 2.33
CA PRO A 504 37.21 -19.02 3.30
C PRO A 504 36.62 -18.84 4.70
N ILE A 505 36.46 -19.94 5.42
CA ILE A 505 35.99 -19.96 6.81
C ILE A 505 37.20 -19.85 7.73
N SER A 506 37.13 -18.99 8.74
CA SER A 506 38.24 -18.70 9.65
C SER A 506 38.06 -19.32 11.05
N ALA A 507 36.83 -19.47 11.52
CA ALA A 507 36.48 -20.15 12.76
C ALA A 507 35.15 -20.89 12.59
N SER A 508 34.96 -22.03 13.24
CA SER A 508 33.69 -22.75 13.15
C SER A 508 33.41 -23.69 14.31
N ALA A 509 32.12 -24.00 14.49
CA ALA A 509 31.63 -24.97 15.45
C ALA A 509 30.50 -25.78 14.83
N ILE A 510 30.38 -27.04 15.24
CA ILE A 510 29.33 -27.95 14.81
C ILE A 510 28.66 -28.60 16.02
N ALA A 511 27.33 -28.68 15.97
CA ALA A 511 26.53 -29.47 16.89
C ALA A 511 25.50 -30.28 16.10
N LEU A 512 25.05 -31.40 16.67
CA LEU A 512 23.95 -32.17 16.11
C LEU A 512 22.68 -31.86 16.88
N ARG A 513 21.62 -31.57 16.14
CA ARG A 513 20.27 -31.48 16.69
C ARG A 513 19.79 -32.86 17.16
N ALA A 514 18.72 -32.87 17.95
CA ALA A 514 18.09 -34.10 18.41
C ALA A 514 17.64 -35.03 17.26
N ASP A 515 17.29 -34.46 16.10
CA ASP A 515 16.95 -35.21 14.88
C ASP A 515 18.17 -35.66 14.05
N GLY A 516 19.39 -35.41 14.55
CA GLY A 516 20.65 -35.77 13.91
C GLY A 516 21.10 -34.82 12.80
N ARG A 517 20.34 -33.76 12.48
CA ARG A 517 20.78 -32.77 11.49
C ARG A 517 21.92 -31.92 12.05
N PRO A 518 22.99 -31.67 11.28
CA PRO A 518 24.05 -30.78 11.71
C PRO A 518 23.60 -29.32 11.68
N LEU A 519 23.99 -28.58 12.72
CA LEU A 519 23.96 -27.13 12.74
C LEU A 519 25.40 -26.63 12.84
N ILE A 520 25.77 -25.75 11.93
CA ILE A 520 27.14 -25.27 11.80
C ILE A 520 27.14 -23.75 12.00
N VAL A 521 28.08 -23.25 12.77
CA VAL A 521 28.32 -21.81 12.92
C VAL A 521 29.73 -21.54 12.43
N TYR A 522 29.91 -20.47 11.67
CA TYR A 522 31.20 -20.12 11.12
C TYR A 522 31.38 -18.62 10.94
N GLY A 523 32.63 -18.17 11.09
CA GLY A 523 33.07 -16.82 10.77
C GLY A 523 33.66 -16.75 9.35
N THR A 524 33.41 -15.66 8.63
CA THR A 524 34.05 -15.39 7.32
C THR A 524 35.22 -14.41 7.48
N GLN A 525 36.08 -14.35 6.47
CA GLN A 525 37.22 -13.42 6.46
C GLN A 525 36.80 -11.94 6.46
N LEU A 526 35.60 -11.62 5.93
CA LEU A 526 35.03 -10.28 5.98
C LEU A 526 34.35 -9.94 7.31
N GLY A 527 34.37 -10.83 8.31
CA GLY A 527 33.85 -10.56 9.64
C GLY A 527 32.40 -10.99 9.88
N ALA A 528 31.75 -11.66 8.92
CA ALA A 528 30.39 -12.16 9.11
C ALA A 528 30.37 -13.40 10.00
N ILE A 529 29.45 -13.45 10.97
CA ILE A 529 29.11 -14.67 11.70
C ILE A 529 27.87 -15.26 11.05
N LYS A 530 27.99 -16.50 10.56
CA LYS A 530 26.92 -17.20 9.87
C LYS A 530 26.54 -18.49 10.57
N VAL A 531 25.26 -18.83 10.50
CA VAL A 531 24.70 -20.12 10.86
C VAL A 531 24.30 -20.84 9.58
N PHE A 532 24.81 -22.04 9.35
CA PHE A 532 24.37 -22.95 8.31
C PHE A 532 23.49 -24.03 8.90
N ASP A 533 22.23 -24.04 8.47
CA ASP A 533 21.25 -25.05 8.85
C ASP A 533 21.15 -26.13 7.77
N CYS A 534 21.63 -27.35 8.08
CA CYS A 534 21.58 -28.46 7.14
C CYS A 534 20.14 -28.92 6.91
N ALA A 535 19.73 -29.04 5.65
CA ALA A 535 18.38 -29.44 5.27
C ALA A 535 18.04 -30.89 5.68
N ASN A 536 19.06 -31.74 5.84
CA ASN A 536 18.94 -33.15 6.20
C ASN A 536 20.17 -33.63 6.97
N VAL A 537 20.11 -34.86 7.51
CA VAL A 537 21.18 -35.45 8.31
C VAL A 537 22.50 -35.55 7.55
N GLN A 538 22.46 -35.78 6.23
CA GLN A 538 23.61 -35.85 5.31
C GLN A 538 24.18 -34.49 4.93
N CYS A 539 23.54 -33.40 5.36
CA CYS A 539 23.88 -32.04 4.98
C CYS A 539 24.14 -31.91 3.47
N SER A 540 23.33 -32.58 2.64
CA SER A 540 23.50 -32.52 1.17
C SER A 540 23.13 -31.15 0.58
N GLY A 541 22.58 -30.28 1.43
CA GLY A 541 22.25 -28.88 1.18
C GLY A 541 21.79 -28.25 2.50
N GLY A 542 21.54 -26.95 2.49
CA GLY A 542 21.12 -26.22 3.68
C GLY A 542 20.99 -24.73 3.40
N THR A 543 20.79 -23.95 4.46
CA THR A 543 20.63 -22.51 4.36
C THR A 543 21.66 -21.80 5.24
N ALA A 544 22.51 -20.98 4.61
CA ALA A 544 23.41 -20.07 5.29
C ALA A 544 22.69 -18.77 5.65
N ARG A 545 22.86 -18.29 6.87
CA ARG A 545 22.33 -16.99 7.33
C ARG A 545 23.37 -16.23 8.12
N ALA A 546 23.57 -14.96 7.79
CA ALA A 546 24.35 -14.05 8.65
C ALA A 546 23.52 -13.69 9.90
N VAL A 547 24.09 -13.91 11.07
CA VAL A 547 23.46 -13.62 12.37
C VAL A 547 24.14 -12.48 13.13
N ASP A 548 25.36 -12.10 12.73
CA ASP A 548 26.06 -10.93 13.26
C ASP A 548 27.18 -10.51 12.29
N GLN A 549 27.69 -9.29 12.47
CA GLN A 549 28.83 -8.73 11.76
C GLN A 549 29.85 -8.18 12.77
N VAL A 550 31.10 -8.63 12.64
CA VAL A 550 32.23 -8.18 13.45
C VAL A 550 33.30 -7.59 12.50
N PRO A 551 33.26 -6.26 12.25
CA PRO A 551 34.22 -5.61 11.38
C PRO A 551 35.66 -5.83 11.87
N ASN A 552 36.59 -6.10 10.95
CA ASN A 552 38.02 -6.31 11.22
C ASN A 552 38.36 -7.47 12.18
N ALA A 553 37.47 -8.46 12.33
CA ALA A 553 37.78 -9.63 13.13
C ALA A 553 38.75 -10.57 12.40
N SER A 554 39.98 -10.68 12.90
CA SER A 554 40.92 -11.73 12.51
C SER A 554 40.64 -12.98 13.33
N PHE A 555 39.78 -13.87 12.83
CA PHE A 555 39.41 -15.11 13.51
C PHE A 555 40.45 -16.25 13.37
N PHE A 556 41.64 -15.99 12.83
CA PHE A 556 42.62 -17.03 12.47
C PHE A 556 43.05 -17.95 13.63
N ASP A 557 42.88 -17.52 14.88
CA ASP A 557 43.11 -18.33 16.10
C ASP A 557 41.93 -18.30 17.09
N SER A 558 40.80 -17.72 16.71
CA SER A 558 39.63 -17.55 17.58
C SER A 558 38.66 -18.72 17.46
N GLU A 559 38.19 -19.25 18.58
CA GLU A 559 37.20 -20.34 18.57
C GLU A 559 35.78 -19.79 18.73
N ILE A 560 34.91 -20.14 17.77
CA ILE A 560 33.46 -20.04 17.96
C ILE A 560 33.03 -21.24 18.80
N ALA A 561 32.23 -20.99 19.83
CA ALA A 561 31.63 -22.05 20.62
C ALA A 561 30.14 -22.13 20.33
N LEU A 562 29.64 -23.37 20.21
CA LEU A 562 28.24 -23.67 19.96
C LEU A 562 27.78 -24.74 20.94
N ALA A 563 26.67 -24.45 21.63
CA ALA A 563 25.92 -25.44 22.38
C ALA A 563 24.45 -25.35 22.00
N LEU A 564 23.72 -26.45 22.12
CA LEU A 564 22.28 -26.49 21.90
C LEU A 564 21.58 -26.60 23.26
N ARG A 565 20.52 -25.81 23.45
CA ARG A 565 19.59 -25.99 24.56
C ARG A 565 18.80 -27.28 24.37
N ALA A 566 18.16 -27.76 25.44
CA ALA A 566 17.32 -28.96 25.39
C ALA A 566 16.17 -28.86 24.38
N ASP A 567 15.69 -27.63 24.10
CA ASP A 567 14.66 -27.35 23.09
C ASP A 567 15.22 -27.18 21.66
N GLY A 568 16.53 -27.41 21.46
CA GLY A 568 17.20 -27.30 20.18
C GLY A 568 17.63 -25.88 19.79
N ARG A 569 17.37 -24.86 20.61
CA ARG A 569 17.80 -23.49 20.32
C ARG A 569 19.32 -23.33 20.52
N PRO A 570 20.05 -22.74 19.56
CA PRO A 570 21.49 -22.57 19.69
C PRO A 570 21.88 -21.46 20.67
N VAL A 571 23.00 -21.67 21.36
CA VAL A 571 23.74 -20.65 22.11
C VAL A 571 25.13 -20.58 21.53
N ILE A 572 25.49 -19.40 21.02
CA ILE A 572 26.70 -19.19 20.22
C ILE A 572 27.56 -18.14 20.91
N ALA A 573 28.81 -18.45 21.22
CA ALA A 573 29.77 -17.51 21.81
C ALA A 573 30.98 -17.34 20.89
N TYR A 574 31.43 -16.10 20.68
CA TYR A 574 32.56 -15.80 19.79
C TYR A 574 33.22 -14.46 20.14
N PRO A 575 34.51 -14.25 19.79
CA PRO A 575 35.18 -12.97 20.01
C PRO A 575 34.69 -11.85 19.07
N GLY A 576 34.59 -10.63 19.61
CA GLY A 576 34.26 -9.39 18.91
C GLY A 576 35.49 -8.54 18.55
N SER A 577 35.27 -7.32 18.01
CA SER A 577 36.30 -6.42 17.43
C SER A 577 37.30 -5.79 18.42
N SER A 578 37.32 -6.25 19.67
CA SER A 578 38.24 -5.83 20.73
C SER A 578 38.62 -6.98 21.67
N GLY A 579 38.38 -8.22 21.25
CA GLY A 579 38.51 -9.42 22.08
C GLY A 579 37.35 -9.64 23.04
N THR A 580 36.40 -8.69 23.18
CA THR A 580 35.16 -8.89 23.96
C THR A 580 34.38 -10.10 23.47
N ILE A 581 33.84 -10.91 24.38
CA ILE A 581 33.03 -12.06 23.96
C ILE A 581 31.61 -11.61 23.66
N ARG A 582 31.13 -11.92 22.45
CA ARG A 582 29.72 -11.79 22.05
C ARG A 582 29.04 -13.14 22.26
N LEU A 583 27.86 -13.09 22.88
CA LEU A 583 27.00 -14.23 23.16
C LEU A 583 25.67 -14.01 22.45
N LEU A 584 25.39 -14.85 21.47
CA LEU A 584 24.13 -14.88 20.73
C LEU A 584 23.25 -16.00 21.25
N LEU A 585 22.07 -15.63 21.73
CA LEU A 585 21.07 -16.54 22.29
C LEU A 585 19.92 -16.63 21.28
N CYS A 586 19.91 -17.70 20.49
CA CYS A 586 18.98 -17.82 19.37
C CYS A 586 17.55 -18.05 19.87
N ASN A 587 16.60 -17.30 19.32
CA ASN A 587 15.18 -17.40 19.70
C ASN A 587 14.47 -18.60 19.06
N SER A 588 15.06 -19.19 18.02
CA SER A 588 14.55 -20.33 17.27
C SER A 588 15.66 -21.37 17.03
N ALA A 589 15.27 -22.61 16.70
CA ALA A 589 16.22 -23.71 16.48
C ALA A 589 17.18 -23.46 15.30
N ASN A 590 16.77 -22.63 14.34
CA ASN A 590 17.56 -22.28 13.15
C ASN A 590 18.32 -20.96 13.32
N CYS A 591 18.29 -20.38 14.53
CA CYS A 591 18.79 -19.05 14.80
C CYS A 591 18.30 -18.01 13.78
N GLN A 592 17.00 -18.03 13.51
CA GLN A 592 16.25 -17.02 12.73
C GLN A 592 15.83 -15.87 13.61
#